data_AF-A0A1C6CR76-F1
#
_entry.id   AF-A0A1C6CR76-F1
#
_cell.length_a   1.000
_cell.length_b   1.000
_cell.length_c   1.000
_cell.angle_alpha   90.00
_cell.angle_beta   90.00
_cell.angle_gamma   90.00
#
_symmetry.space_group_name_H-M   'P 1'
#
loop_
_entity.id
_entity.type
_entity.pdbx_description
1 polymer ?
#
loop_
_entity_poly.entity_id
_entity_poly.type
_entity_poly.pdbx_seq_one_letter_code
_entity_poly.pdbx_strand_id
1 'polypeptide(L)'
;MNQAEAAMRQDKQAYYARNGQERQLRGLNEKLEQTLTEKRDAEHFLRVLAPKYKSVFVVDLKTDRMRGVIVPDYFQKILDTSGGSFLAVLQQYRDTQVQPAYRESLADLLDYNYIRSKVLTGDIVEHTYKKTDDTTFRVKVTPYSRSGSHIDETLWIFSDEGASLTPPQTK
;
A
#
# COMPACT_ATOMS: atom_id res chain seq x y z
N MET A 1 -16.84 -27.86 -58.36
CA MET A 1 -16.40 -27.51 -56.99
C MET A 1 -17.45 -28.05 -56.03
N ASN A 2 -17.05 -28.92 -55.11
CA ASN A 2 -17.94 -29.86 -54.41
C ASN A 2 -18.49 -29.22 -53.12
N GLN A 3 -19.81 -29.23 -52.89
CA GLN A 3 -20.46 -28.63 -51.70
C GLN A 3 -19.89 -29.18 -50.38
N ALA A 4 -19.48 -30.44 -50.37
CA ALA A 4 -18.82 -31.09 -49.23
C ALA A 4 -17.47 -30.43 -48.86
N GLU A 5 -16.72 -29.94 -49.85
CA GLU A 5 -15.43 -29.30 -49.62
C GLU A 5 -15.58 -27.89 -49.05
N ALA A 6 -16.64 -27.17 -49.44
CA ALA A 6 -16.99 -25.88 -48.86
C ALA A 6 -17.45 -26.01 -47.41
N ALA A 7 -18.28 -27.01 -47.10
CA ALA A 7 -18.73 -27.30 -45.75
C ALA A 7 -17.55 -27.69 -44.83
N MET A 8 -16.64 -28.55 -45.31
CA MET A 8 -15.45 -28.96 -44.55
C MET A 8 -14.51 -27.78 -44.28
N ARG A 9 -14.38 -26.82 -45.20
CA ARG A 9 -13.61 -25.59 -44.99
C ARG A 9 -14.24 -24.67 -43.93
N GLN A 10 -15.55 -24.48 -43.95
CA GLN A 10 -16.24 -23.65 -42.96
C GLN A 10 -16.15 -24.27 -41.56
N ASP A 11 -16.36 -25.58 -41.44
CA ASP A 11 -16.26 -26.29 -40.16
C ASP A 11 -14.85 -26.21 -39.58
N LYS A 12 -13.82 -26.40 -40.42
CA LYS A 12 -12.42 -26.23 -40.04
C LYS A 12 -12.11 -24.80 -39.57
N GLN A 13 -12.65 -23.78 -40.22
CA GLN A 13 -12.48 -22.37 -39.80
C GLN A 13 -13.18 -22.08 -38.47
N ALA A 14 -14.41 -22.56 -38.29
CA ALA A 14 -15.16 -22.42 -37.03
C ALA A 14 -14.44 -23.11 -35.87
N TYR A 15 -13.87 -24.29 -36.11
CA TYR A 15 -13.08 -25.02 -35.13
C TYR A 15 -11.83 -24.25 -34.67
N TYR A 16 -11.05 -23.66 -35.60
CA TYR A 16 -9.89 -22.86 -35.23
C TYR A 16 -10.26 -21.55 -34.52
N ALA A 17 -11.34 -20.90 -34.93
CA ALA A 17 -11.82 -19.69 -34.26
C ALA A 17 -12.22 -19.97 -32.82
N ARG A 18 -12.99 -21.04 -32.59
CA ARG A 18 -13.44 -21.46 -31.25
C ARG A 18 -12.27 -21.92 -30.37
N ASN A 19 -11.36 -22.74 -30.89
CA ASN A 19 -10.19 -23.21 -30.16
C ASN A 19 -9.20 -22.06 -29.85
N GLY A 20 -9.08 -21.07 -30.74
CA GLY A 20 -8.33 -19.84 -30.49
C GLY A 20 -8.90 -19.03 -29.32
N GLN A 21 -10.22 -18.87 -29.27
CA GLN A 21 -10.91 -18.19 -28.16
C GLN A 21 -10.78 -18.96 -26.84
N GLU A 22 -10.94 -20.28 -26.85
CA GLU A 22 -10.80 -21.11 -25.64
C GLU A 22 -9.37 -21.06 -25.07
N ARG A 23 -8.34 -21.05 -25.91
CA ARG A 23 -6.94 -20.87 -25.47
C ARG A 23 -6.68 -19.50 -24.88
N GLN A 24 -7.22 -18.44 -25.49
CA GLN A 24 -7.13 -17.09 -24.95
C GLN A 24 -7.80 -16.99 -23.58
N LEU A 25 -8.99 -17.57 -23.42
CA LEU A 25 -9.71 -17.58 -22.16
C LEU A 25 -8.95 -18.37 -21.08
N ARG A 26 -8.35 -19.52 -21.45
CA ARG A 26 -7.50 -20.28 -20.53
C ARG A 26 -6.28 -19.47 -20.07
N GLY A 27 -5.58 -18.81 -21.00
CA GLY A 27 -4.43 -17.96 -20.65
C GLY A 27 -4.82 -16.77 -19.76
N LEU A 28 -6.00 -16.20 -19.94
CA LEU A 28 -6.52 -15.16 -19.04
C LEU A 28 -6.83 -15.70 -17.64
N ASN A 29 -7.45 -16.88 -17.55
CA ASN A 29 -7.72 -17.54 -16.27
C ASN A 29 -6.43 -17.89 -15.52
N GLU A 30 -5.44 -18.47 -16.21
CA GLU A 30 -4.14 -18.79 -15.61
C GLU A 30 -3.45 -17.53 -15.06
N LYS A 31 -3.46 -16.43 -15.82
CA LYS A 31 -2.91 -15.14 -15.36
C LYS A 31 -3.67 -14.56 -14.16
N LEU A 32 -4.99 -14.73 -14.12
CA LEU A 32 -5.82 -14.32 -12.99
C LEU A 32 -5.51 -15.14 -11.73
N GLU A 33 -5.43 -16.46 -11.86
CA GLU A 33 -5.08 -17.36 -10.75
C GLU A 33 -3.68 -17.04 -10.20
N GLN A 34 -2.71 -16.78 -11.08
CA GLN A 34 -1.38 -16.34 -10.69
C GLN A 34 -1.44 -15.01 -9.91
N THR A 35 -2.14 -14.01 -10.44
CA THR A 35 -2.28 -12.69 -9.80
C THR A 35 -2.94 -12.78 -8.42
N LEU A 36 -3.96 -13.65 -8.28
CA LEU A 36 -4.62 -13.89 -7.01
C LEU A 36 -3.71 -14.59 -6.00
N THR A 37 -2.85 -15.50 -6.46
CA THR A 37 -1.86 -16.18 -5.63
C THR A 37 -0.81 -15.19 -5.13
N GLU A 38 -0.22 -14.40 -6.03
CA GLU A 38 0.73 -13.34 -5.68
C GLU A 38 0.14 -12.33 -4.69
N LYS A 39 -1.12 -11.94 -4.87
CA LYS A 39 -1.83 -11.06 -3.93
C LYS A 39 -1.96 -11.69 -2.54
N ARG A 40 -2.35 -12.98 -2.45
CA ARG A 40 -2.48 -13.69 -1.16
C ARG A 40 -1.13 -13.80 -0.45
N ASP A 41 -0.07 -14.09 -1.20
CA ASP A 41 1.28 -14.21 -0.66
C ASP A 41 1.78 -12.87 -0.11
N ALA A 42 1.55 -11.77 -0.84
CA ALA A 42 1.87 -10.43 -0.38
C ALA A 42 1.08 -10.04 0.89
N GLU A 43 -0.23 -10.33 0.93
CA GLU A 43 -1.06 -10.10 2.11
C GLU A 43 -0.58 -10.91 3.33
N HIS A 44 -0.22 -12.18 3.11
CA HIS A 44 0.34 -13.03 4.16
C HIS A 44 1.68 -12.49 4.67
N PHE A 45 2.57 -12.07 3.78
CA PHE A 45 3.84 -11.45 4.15
C PHE A 45 3.64 -10.18 4.99
N LEU A 46 2.72 -9.30 4.61
CA LEU A 46 2.40 -8.10 5.38
C LEU A 46 1.86 -8.43 6.78
N ARG A 47 1.05 -9.49 6.94
CA ARG A 47 0.58 -9.95 8.26
C ARG A 47 1.72 -10.39 9.17
N VAL A 48 2.75 -11.04 8.63
CA VAL A 48 3.94 -11.42 9.41
C VAL A 48 4.68 -10.19 9.91
N LEU A 49 4.65 -9.08 9.16
CA LEU A 49 5.31 -7.84 9.54
C LEU A 49 4.45 -6.91 10.41
N ALA A 50 3.13 -7.08 10.39
CA ALA A 50 2.16 -6.25 11.11
C ALA A 50 2.42 -6.10 12.62
N PRO A 51 2.99 -7.10 13.35
CA PRO A 51 3.39 -6.88 14.74
C PRO A 51 4.32 -5.68 14.90
N LYS A 52 5.27 -5.48 13.98
CA LYS A 52 6.22 -4.37 14.01
C LYS A 52 5.70 -3.13 13.26
N TYR A 53 5.25 -3.29 12.01
CA TYR A 53 4.77 -2.17 11.20
C TYR A 53 3.26 -2.04 11.35
N LYS A 54 2.84 -1.23 12.32
CA LYS A 54 1.42 -1.09 12.69
C LYS A 54 0.62 -0.37 11.62
N SER A 55 1.22 0.61 10.94
CA SER A 55 0.55 1.35 9.86
C SER A 55 1.53 1.72 8.77
N VAL A 56 1.10 1.60 7.52
CA VAL A 56 1.91 1.95 6.34
C VAL A 56 1.03 2.63 5.31
N PHE A 57 1.46 3.80 4.83
CA PHE A 57 0.74 4.60 3.86
C PHE A 57 1.66 5.05 2.74
N VAL A 58 1.14 5.10 1.52
CA VAL A 58 1.73 5.86 0.42
C VAL A 58 0.98 7.18 0.33
N VAL A 59 1.68 8.31 0.31
CA VAL A 59 1.09 9.65 0.37
C VAL A 59 1.61 10.48 -0.78
N ASP A 60 0.70 11.05 -1.56
CA ASP A 60 1.00 12.06 -2.58
C ASP A 60 1.03 13.45 -1.93
N LEU A 61 2.23 14.02 -1.84
CA LEU A 61 2.48 15.31 -1.20
C LEU A 61 1.86 16.50 -1.97
N LYS A 62 1.48 16.33 -3.25
CA LYS A 62 0.81 17.39 -4.02
C LYS A 62 -0.69 17.39 -3.79
N THR A 63 -1.29 16.21 -3.74
CA THR A 63 -2.75 16.07 -3.69
C THR A 63 -3.29 15.79 -2.28
N ASP A 64 -2.40 15.54 -1.31
CA ASP A 64 -2.74 15.12 0.05
C ASP A 64 -3.63 13.86 0.09
N ARG A 65 -3.52 13.05 -0.97
CA ARG A 65 -4.19 11.76 -1.08
C ARG A 65 -3.26 10.68 -0.58
N MET A 66 -3.84 9.67 0.05
CA MET A 66 -3.11 8.50 0.50
C MET A 66 -3.62 7.22 -0.15
N ARG A 67 -2.79 6.18 -0.07
CA ARG A 67 -3.15 4.77 -0.29
C ARG A 67 -2.66 3.99 0.93
N GLY A 68 -3.59 3.35 1.62
CA GLY A 68 -3.27 2.49 2.76
C GLY A 68 -2.67 1.16 2.32
N VAL A 69 -1.53 0.77 2.88
CA VAL A 69 -0.93 -0.56 2.72
C VAL A 69 -1.23 -1.42 3.94
N ILE A 70 -1.06 -0.85 5.14
CA ILE A 70 -1.50 -1.42 6.41
C ILE A 70 -2.25 -0.31 7.14
N VAL A 71 -3.56 -0.47 7.33
CA VAL A 71 -4.44 0.55 7.93
C VAL A 71 -5.15 -0.04 9.14
N PRO A 72 -4.77 0.34 10.37
CA PRO A 72 -5.54 0.02 11.56
C PRO A 72 -6.93 0.66 11.56
N ASP A 73 -7.88 0.01 12.22
CA ASP A 73 -9.26 0.49 12.33
C ASP A 73 -9.38 1.93 12.85
N TYR A 74 -8.48 2.36 13.74
CA TYR A 74 -8.52 3.73 14.24
C TYR A 74 -8.17 4.75 13.15
N PHE A 75 -7.23 4.45 12.25
CA PHE A 75 -6.89 5.32 11.13
C PHE A 75 -8.03 5.37 10.13
N GLN A 76 -8.72 4.24 9.90
CA GLN A 76 -9.88 4.18 9.04
C GLN A 76 -11.01 5.11 9.54
N LYS A 77 -11.31 5.09 10.84
CA LYS A 77 -12.31 5.99 11.44
C LYS A 77 -11.97 7.46 11.23
N ILE A 78 -10.69 7.82 11.34
CA ILE A 78 -10.25 9.20 11.10
C ILE A 78 -10.42 9.53 9.61
N LEU A 79 -9.96 8.66 8.71
CA LEU A 79 -10.06 8.82 7.25
C LEU A 79 -11.50 9.06 6.79
N ASP A 80 -12.47 8.32 7.34
CA ASP A 80 -13.91 8.45 7.02
C ASP A 80 -14.45 9.84 7.36
N THR A 81 -13.86 10.52 8.37
CA THR A 81 -14.27 11.87 8.80
C THR A 81 -13.43 13.00 8.18
N SER A 82 -12.21 12.70 7.70
CA SER A 82 -11.26 13.71 7.20
C SER A 82 -11.37 13.99 5.70
N GLY A 83 -12.40 13.49 5.00
CA GLY A 83 -12.55 13.69 3.54
C GLY A 83 -11.42 13.09 2.69
N GLY A 84 -10.62 12.20 3.27
CA GLY A 84 -9.46 11.57 2.64
C GLY A 84 -8.17 12.41 2.63
N SER A 85 -8.09 13.50 3.39
CA SER A 85 -6.84 14.26 3.63
C SER A 85 -5.92 13.51 4.58
N PHE A 86 -4.67 13.27 4.17
CA PHE A 86 -3.69 12.61 5.04
C PHE A 86 -3.14 13.54 6.12
N LEU A 87 -2.92 14.82 5.83
CA LEU A 87 -2.50 15.80 6.83
C LEU A 87 -3.50 15.92 7.98
N ALA A 88 -4.80 15.99 7.68
CA ALA A 88 -5.84 16.04 8.70
C ALA A 88 -5.80 14.78 9.59
N VAL A 89 -5.63 13.61 8.98
CA VAL A 89 -5.49 12.33 9.68
C VAL A 89 -4.27 12.31 10.59
N LEU A 90 -3.12 12.76 10.08
CA LEU A 90 -1.86 12.80 10.82
C LEU A 90 -1.92 13.80 11.98
N GLN A 91 -2.55 14.96 11.77
CA GLN A 91 -2.77 15.95 12.81
C GLN A 91 -3.65 15.40 13.93
N GLN A 92 -4.78 14.77 13.59
CA GLN A 92 -5.66 14.15 14.59
C GLN A 92 -4.97 12.99 15.31
N TYR A 93 -4.17 12.18 14.60
CA TYR A 93 -3.35 11.14 15.22
C TYR A 93 -2.36 11.74 16.23
N ARG A 94 -1.62 12.78 15.84
CA ARG A 94 -0.69 13.49 16.72
C ARG A 94 -1.40 14.05 17.97
N ASP A 95 -2.57 14.63 17.80
CA ASP A 95 -3.28 15.33 18.88
C ASP A 95 -4.01 14.37 19.83
N THR A 96 -4.32 13.14 19.40
CA THR A 96 -5.08 12.16 20.21
C THR A 96 -4.25 10.97 20.69
N GLN A 97 -3.26 10.53 19.92
CA GLN A 97 -2.49 9.31 20.19
C GLN A 97 -1.08 9.58 20.71
N VAL A 98 -0.52 10.78 20.51
CA VAL A 98 0.85 11.11 20.91
C VAL A 98 0.85 11.90 22.23
N GLN A 99 1.78 11.56 23.13
CA GLN A 99 1.97 12.30 24.39
C GLN A 99 2.34 13.76 24.09
N PRO A 100 1.80 14.75 24.85
CA PRO A 100 2.05 16.17 24.61
C PRO A 100 3.53 16.54 24.45
N ALA A 101 4.41 15.94 25.24
CA ALA A 101 5.86 16.20 25.22
C ALA A 101 6.54 15.88 23.88
N TYR A 102 5.94 15.05 23.03
CA TYR A 102 6.49 14.64 21.74
C TYR A 102 5.74 15.24 20.54
N ARG A 103 4.72 16.08 20.75
CA ARG A 103 3.92 16.61 19.63
C ARG A 103 4.70 17.64 18.82
N GLU A 104 5.49 18.46 19.48
CA GLU A 104 6.30 19.49 18.81
C GLU A 104 7.37 18.87 17.91
N SER A 105 8.01 17.78 18.34
CA SER A 105 8.99 17.07 17.52
C SER A 105 8.42 16.45 16.25
N LEU A 106 7.09 16.31 16.14
CA LEU A 106 6.40 15.80 14.96
C LEU A 106 5.79 16.91 14.09
N ALA A 107 6.02 18.18 14.41
CA ALA A 107 5.41 19.29 13.67
C ALA A 107 5.89 19.37 12.22
N ASP A 108 7.13 18.99 11.95
CA ASP A 108 7.74 18.96 10.62
C ASP A 108 7.07 17.94 9.68
N LEU A 109 6.48 16.88 10.23
CA LEU A 109 5.69 15.90 9.47
C LEU A 109 4.41 16.49 8.88
N LEU A 110 3.93 17.63 9.38
CA LEU A 110 2.78 18.34 8.82
C LEU A 110 3.18 19.36 7.73
N ASP A 111 4.48 19.52 7.45
CA ASP A 111 4.98 20.39 6.38
C ASP A 111 5.45 19.56 5.18
N TYR A 112 4.58 19.44 4.18
CA TYR A 112 4.91 18.73 2.94
C TYR A 112 6.03 19.35 2.13
N ASN A 113 6.28 20.65 2.22
CA ASN A 113 7.42 21.26 1.53
C ASN A 113 8.73 20.80 2.17
N TYR A 114 8.77 20.75 3.49
CA TYR A 114 9.89 20.18 4.22
C TYR A 114 10.10 18.70 3.87
N ILE A 115 9.06 17.86 3.97
CA ILE A 115 9.15 16.43 3.64
C ILE A 115 9.65 16.24 2.21
N ARG A 116 9.06 16.95 1.25
CA ARG A 116 9.44 16.90 -0.16
C ARG A 116 10.90 17.27 -0.37
N SER A 117 11.38 18.32 0.29
CA SER A 117 12.78 18.75 0.17
C SER A 117 13.77 17.67 0.66
N LYS A 118 13.45 16.97 1.75
CA LYS A 118 14.27 15.88 2.30
C LYS A 118 14.25 14.63 1.43
N VAL A 119 13.07 14.23 1.00
CA VAL A 119 12.88 13.03 0.18
C VAL A 119 13.56 13.20 -1.19
N LEU A 120 13.52 14.40 -1.79
CA LEU A 120 14.19 14.72 -3.04
C LEU A 120 15.72 14.65 -2.96
N THR A 121 16.30 14.97 -1.81
CA THR A 121 17.75 14.83 -1.58
C THR A 121 18.17 13.40 -1.25
N GLY A 122 17.21 12.47 -1.16
CA GLY A 122 17.44 11.09 -0.76
C GLY A 122 17.52 10.89 0.75
N ASP A 123 17.21 11.92 1.54
CA ASP A 123 17.16 11.84 2.99
C ASP A 123 15.89 11.14 3.46
N ILE A 124 15.94 10.72 4.72
CA ILE A 124 14.85 10.06 5.42
C ILE A 124 14.44 11.00 6.55
N VAL A 125 13.14 11.24 6.70
CA VAL A 125 12.60 11.91 7.88
C VAL A 125 12.17 10.83 8.87
N GLU A 126 12.71 10.88 10.08
CA GLU A 126 12.49 9.85 11.09
C GLU A 126 12.34 10.46 12.47
N HIS A 127 11.31 10.04 13.20
CA HIS A 127 11.05 10.48 14.57
C HIS A 127 10.66 9.30 15.45
N THR A 128 11.16 9.31 16.68
CA THR A 128 10.74 8.39 17.75
C THR A 128 9.93 9.16 18.77
N TYR A 129 8.78 8.62 19.17
CA TYR A 129 7.85 9.28 20.09
C TYR A 129 7.13 8.26 20.96
N LYS A 130 6.52 8.75 22.04
CA LYS A 130 5.63 7.93 22.88
C LYS A 130 4.17 8.23 22.60
N LYS A 131 3.37 7.17 22.54
CA LYS A 131 1.92 7.25 22.51
C LYS A 131 1.33 7.45 23.90
N THR A 132 0.07 7.84 23.97
CA THR A 132 -0.68 8.07 25.22
C THR A 132 -0.81 6.82 26.10
N ASP A 133 -0.69 5.62 25.52
CA ASP A 133 -0.61 4.32 26.20
C ASP A 133 0.81 3.93 26.65
N ASP A 134 1.76 4.86 26.58
CA ASP A 134 3.20 4.72 26.87
C ASP A 134 3.98 3.79 25.93
N THR A 135 3.35 3.28 24.86
CA THR A 135 4.07 2.54 23.83
C THR A 135 5.01 3.46 23.04
N THR A 136 6.19 2.96 22.72
CA THR A 136 7.19 3.71 21.94
C THR A 136 7.04 3.38 20.47
N PHE A 137 6.86 4.42 19.66
CA PHE A 137 6.68 4.31 18.23
C PHE A 137 7.74 5.09 17.48
N ARG A 138 7.97 4.67 16.25
CA ARG A 138 8.78 5.39 15.28
C ARG A 138 7.97 5.64 14.02
N VAL A 139 8.09 6.85 13.47
CA VAL A 139 7.60 7.18 12.14
C VAL A 139 8.78 7.42 11.23
N LYS A 140 8.75 6.79 10.05
CA LYS A 140 9.78 6.92 9.01
C LYS A 140 9.12 7.29 7.70
N VAL A 141 9.64 8.33 7.06
CA VAL A 141 9.17 8.83 5.76
C VAL A 141 10.29 8.71 4.74
N THR A 142 10.02 8.01 3.65
CA THR A 142 10.98 7.76 2.56
C THR A 142 10.35 8.06 1.20
N PRO A 143 11.16 8.25 0.14
CA PRO A 143 10.62 8.24 -1.22
C PRO A 143 9.88 6.93 -1.49
N TYR A 144 8.73 6.98 -2.16
CA TYR A 144 8.01 5.77 -2.58
C TYR A 144 8.76 5.03 -3.70
N SER A 145 9.32 5.79 -4.64
CA SER A 145 10.13 5.26 -5.73
C SER A 145 11.28 6.21 -6.06
N ARG A 146 12.34 5.66 -6.66
CA ARG A 146 13.43 6.45 -7.26
C ARG A 146 13.11 6.93 -8.68
N SER A 147 11.96 6.53 -9.23
CA SER A 147 11.51 6.95 -10.57
C SER A 147 10.86 8.33 -10.52
N GLY A 148 11.15 9.19 -11.51
CA GLY A 148 10.59 10.54 -11.59
C GLY A 148 9.06 10.60 -11.70
N SER A 149 8.39 9.51 -12.08
CA SER A 149 6.92 9.41 -12.14
C SER A 149 6.21 9.45 -10.78
N HIS A 150 6.93 9.18 -9.69
CA HIS A 150 6.39 9.11 -8.33
C HIS A 150 7.15 10.05 -7.39
N ILE A 151 7.70 11.14 -7.93
CA ILE A 151 8.58 12.07 -7.22
C ILE A 151 7.91 12.77 -6.03
N ASP A 152 6.58 12.87 -6.05
CA ASP A 152 5.77 13.45 -4.98
C ASP A 152 5.14 12.39 -4.08
N GLU A 153 5.39 11.10 -4.34
CA GLU A 153 4.87 10.02 -3.52
C GLU A 153 5.89 9.59 -2.47
N THR A 154 5.42 9.48 -1.23
CA THR A 154 6.22 9.10 -0.07
C THR A 154 5.63 7.90 0.63
N LEU A 155 6.50 7.06 1.20
CA LEU A 155 6.11 5.95 2.04
C LEU A 155 6.26 6.35 3.51
N TRP A 156 5.17 6.25 4.26
CA TRP A 156 5.08 6.56 5.67
C TRP A 156 4.89 5.27 6.45
N ILE A 157 5.85 4.94 7.32
CA ILE A 157 5.84 3.72 8.12
C ILE A 157 5.79 4.09 9.60
N PHE A 158 4.79 3.58 10.29
CA PHE A 158 4.64 3.70 11.74
C PHE A 158 4.94 2.34 12.38
N SER A 159 6.05 2.25 13.09
CA SER A 159 6.49 1.03 13.77
C SER A 159 6.39 1.13 15.28
N ASP A 160 5.99 0.02 15.89
CA ASP A 160 6.08 -0.20 17.33
C ASP A 160 7.49 -0.70 17.65
N GLU A 161 8.24 0.07 18.43
CA GLU A 161 9.63 -0.26 18.78
C GLU A 161 9.72 -1.37 19.84
N GLY A 162 8.63 -1.62 20.58
CA GLY A 162 8.55 -2.72 21.54
C GLY A 162 8.15 -4.06 20.92
N ALA A 163 7.66 -4.06 19.68
CA ALA A 163 7.21 -5.26 19.01
C ALA A 163 8.36 -5.99 18.28
N SER A 164 8.50 -7.28 18.57
CA SER A 164 9.39 -8.17 17.81
C SER A 164 8.65 -8.81 16.63
N LEU A 165 9.40 -9.13 15.58
CA LEU A 165 8.93 -9.96 14.47
C LEU A 165 8.96 -11.43 14.90
N THR A 166 8.24 -11.79 15.95
CA THR A 166 8.05 -13.21 16.29
C THR A 166 6.90 -13.75 15.45
N PRO A 167 7.10 -14.84 14.69
CA PRO A 167 6.01 -15.50 13.98
C PRO A 167 4.92 -15.91 14.97
N PRO A 168 3.62 -15.80 14.61
CA PRO A 168 2.57 -16.36 15.44
C PRO A 168 2.84 -17.85 15.63
N GLN A 169 2.93 -18.30 16.88
CA GLN A 169 2.98 -19.74 17.15
C GLN A 169 1.67 -20.35 16.70
N THR A 170 1.74 -21.22 15.70
CA THR A 170 0.61 -22.04 15.26
C THR A 170 0.14 -22.87 16.46
N LYS A 171 -1.08 -22.64 16.93
CA LYS A 171 -1.78 -23.59 17.81
C LYS A 171 -2.35 -24.73 16.98
#